data_AF-A0AA36H099-F1
#
_entry.id   AF-A0AA36H099-F1
#
_cell.length_a   1.000
_cell.length_b   1.000
_cell.length_c   1.000
_cell.angle_alpha   90.00
_cell.angle_beta   90.00
_cell.angle_gamma   90.00
#
_symmetry.space_group_name_H-M   'P 1'
#
loop_
_entity.id
_entity.type
_entity.pdbx_description
1 polymer ?
#
loop_
_entity_poly.entity_id
_entity_poly.type
_entity_poly.pdbx_seq_one_letter_code
_entity_poly.pdbx_strand_id
1 'polypeptide(L)'
;MPEGALSAAERRERRMRKILEGGEDRIKKILSGPSGDEQRLPPMMEGGDYKPSTFLANDNNASETKSKRSADVPLPKSSQSPFTTITARMQELSVPLSLLYGLCMRAIMDCGYTFNILLPWLLFFLVPRIPSICRDLPQYMADVSALLRSGNYLGIENVVKRSYAAFSFINTFMSNLLFMVAGYLLTHALLISFHHMTSS
;
A
#
# COMPACT_ATOMS: atom_id res chain seq x y z
N MET A 1 54.79 20.96 -14.60
CA MET A 1 53.65 21.55 -15.33
C MET A 1 52.48 20.59 -15.15
N PRO A 2 51.45 20.91 -14.33
CA PRO A 2 50.40 19.95 -14.02
C PRO A 2 49.34 19.96 -15.12
N GLU A 3 49.18 18.82 -15.82
CA GLU A 3 48.18 18.66 -16.87
C GLU A 3 46.76 18.68 -16.28
N GLY A 4 45.88 19.45 -16.94
CA GLY A 4 44.57 19.85 -16.45
C GLY A 4 43.65 18.69 -16.10
N ALA A 5 43.03 18.80 -14.92
CA ALA A 5 41.94 17.94 -14.49
C ALA A 5 40.77 18.03 -15.48
N LEU A 6 40.63 17.01 -16.33
CA LEU A 6 39.53 16.86 -17.27
C LEU A 6 38.17 17.04 -16.56
N SER A 7 37.33 17.91 -17.11
CA SER A 7 35.98 18.17 -16.61
C SER A 7 35.15 16.88 -16.54
N ALA A 8 34.21 16.82 -15.60
CA ALA A 8 33.31 15.68 -15.45
C ALA A 8 32.53 15.39 -16.76
N ALA A 9 32.19 16.44 -17.52
CA ALA A 9 31.56 16.34 -18.83
C ALA A 9 32.47 15.67 -19.87
N GLU A 10 33.74 16.06 -19.92
CA GLU A 10 34.71 15.48 -20.86
C GLU A 10 35.02 14.01 -20.52
N ARG A 11 35.06 13.66 -19.23
CA ARG A 11 35.16 12.26 -18.80
C ARG A 11 33.94 11.43 -19.22
N ARG A 12 32.73 12.01 -19.14
CA ARG A 12 31.50 11.36 -19.60
C ARG A 12 31.52 11.13 -21.11
N GLU A 13 31.96 12.13 -21.88
CA GLU A 13 32.06 12.03 -23.33
C GLU A 13 33.10 10.99 -23.77
N ARG A 14 34.27 10.94 -23.11
CA ARG A 14 35.28 9.90 -23.37
C ARG A 14 34.76 8.49 -23.05
N ARG A 15 33.97 8.33 -21.97
CA ARG A 15 33.32 7.06 -21.66
C ARG A 15 32.29 6.69 -22.72
N MET A 16 31.49 7.66 -23.18
CA MET A 16 30.49 7.46 -24.21
C MET A 16 31.14 7.06 -25.55
N ARG A 17 32.21 7.76 -25.96
CA ARG A 17 32.97 7.42 -27.17
C ARG A 17 33.56 6.00 -27.09
N LYS A 18 34.16 5.61 -25.95
CA LYS A 18 34.66 4.24 -25.73
C LYS A 18 33.59 3.14 -25.74
N ILE A 19 32.33 3.48 -25.45
CA ILE A 19 31.22 2.53 -25.45
C ILE A 19 30.64 2.36 -26.86
N LEU A 20 30.49 3.47 -27.59
CA LEU A 20 29.95 3.46 -28.96
C LEU A 20 30.96 2.97 -30.00
N GLU A 21 32.24 3.29 -29.81
CA GLU A 21 33.31 2.91 -30.74
C GLU A 21 33.69 1.44 -30.52
N GLY A 22 33.35 0.58 -31.49
CA GLY A 22 33.58 -0.88 -31.42
C GLY A 22 32.55 -1.66 -30.61
N GLY A 23 31.36 -1.10 -30.36
CA GLY A 23 30.28 -1.78 -29.64
C GLY A 23 29.84 -3.09 -30.31
N GLU A 24 29.71 -3.09 -31.64
CA GLU A 24 29.30 -4.25 -32.42
C GLU A 24 30.35 -5.36 -32.42
N ASP A 25 31.63 -5.02 -32.58
CA ASP A 25 32.74 -5.98 -32.53
C ASP A 25 32.87 -6.64 -31.14
N ARG A 26 32.61 -5.86 -30.08
CA ARG A 26 32.60 -6.38 -28.71
C ARG A 26 31.42 -7.29 -28.46
N ILE A 27 30.22 -6.95 -28.94
CA ILE A 27 29.04 -7.81 -28.87
C ILE A 27 29.30 -9.10 -29.64
N LYS A 28 29.84 -9.00 -30.85
CA LYS A 28 30.22 -10.16 -31.66
C LYS A 28 31.24 -11.04 -30.95
N LYS A 29 32.24 -10.46 -30.27
CA LYS A 29 33.23 -11.19 -29.46
C LYS A 29 32.63 -11.87 -28.23
N ILE A 30 31.63 -11.26 -27.58
CA ILE A 30 30.94 -11.83 -26.41
C ILE A 30 30.01 -12.97 -26.84
N LEU A 31 29.35 -12.82 -27.99
CA LEU A 31 28.45 -13.82 -28.55
C LEU A 31 29.21 -14.91 -29.31
N SER A 32 30.44 -14.69 -29.75
CA SER A 32 31.27 -15.73 -30.35
C SER A 32 31.91 -16.60 -29.26
N GLY A 33 31.84 -17.92 -29.41
CA GLY A 33 32.60 -18.87 -28.59
C GLY A 33 34.13 -18.70 -28.73
N PRO A 34 34.93 -19.36 -27.87
CA PRO A 34 36.39 -19.23 -27.85
C PRO A 34 37.11 -19.55 -29.19
N SER A 35 36.47 -20.35 -30.06
CA SER A 35 36.97 -20.71 -31.40
C SER A 35 36.48 -19.76 -32.51
N GLY A 36 35.53 -18.86 -32.23
CA GLY A 36 34.92 -17.99 -33.24
C GLY A 36 33.84 -18.64 -34.12
N ASP A 37 33.70 -19.97 -34.07
CA ASP A 37 32.82 -20.75 -34.96
C ASP A 37 31.38 -20.93 -34.46
N GLU A 38 31.12 -20.57 -33.20
CA GLU A 38 29.79 -20.71 -32.58
C GLU A 38 29.24 -19.35 -32.18
N GLN A 39 28.08 -18.97 -32.73
CA GLN A 39 27.33 -17.80 -32.31
C GLN A 39 26.36 -18.21 -31.19
N ARG A 40 26.71 -17.85 -29.95
CA ARG A 40 25.85 -18.02 -28.79
C ARG A 40 24.67 -17.07 -28.93
N LEU A 41 23.47 -17.61 -28.80
CA LEU A 41 22.27 -16.79 -28.67
C LEU A 41 22.42 -15.92 -27.41
N PRO A 42 21.98 -14.65 -27.44
CA PRO A 42 21.92 -13.85 -26.24
C PRO A 42 21.10 -14.61 -25.19
N PRO A 43 21.51 -14.56 -23.90
CA PRO A 43 20.77 -15.23 -22.85
C PRO A 43 19.31 -14.81 -22.92
N MET A 44 18.43 -15.80 -23.08
CA MET A 44 16.99 -15.58 -23.11
C MET A 44 16.62 -14.89 -21.80
N MET A 45 16.02 -13.69 -21.86
CA MET A 45 15.44 -13.05 -20.68
C MET A 45 14.21 -13.85 -20.26
N GLU A 46 14.43 -14.99 -19.62
CA GLU A 46 13.45 -15.60 -18.75
C GLU A 46 13.32 -14.66 -17.55
N GLY A 47 12.14 -14.05 -17.41
CA GLY A 47 11.85 -13.05 -16.39
C GLY A 47 12.04 -13.62 -14.99
N GLY A 48 13.24 -13.44 -14.44
CA GLY A 48 13.58 -13.83 -13.07
C GLY A 48 13.24 -12.71 -12.10
N ASP A 49 12.42 -13.05 -11.10
CA ASP A 49 12.13 -12.20 -9.95
C ASP A 49 13.43 -11.76 -9.26
N TYR A 50 13.62 -10.44 -9.15
CA TYR A 50 14.76 -9.85 -8.45
C TYR A 50 14.68 -10.17 -6.95
N LYS A 51 15.48 -11.14 -6.49
CA LYS A 51 15.86 -11.24 -5.07
C LYS A 51 17.09 -10.37 -4.83
N PRO A 52 17.01 -9.31 -3.99
CA PRO A 52 18.18 -8.53 -3.62
C PRO A 52 19.06 -9.34 -2.66
N SER A 53 20.22 -9.79 -3.15
CA SER A 53 21.25 -10.42 -2.33
C SER A 53 22.01 -9.36 -1.53
N THR A 54 21.67 -9.24 -0.25
CA THR A 54 22.54 -8.63 0.75
C THR A 54 23.50 -9.69 1.28
N PHE A 55 24.79 -9.45 1.04
CA PHE A 55 25.97 -9.89 1.80
C PHE A 55 26.34 -11.39 1.91
N LEU A 56 27.42 -11.70 1.18
CA LEU A 56 28.63 -12.48 1.54
C LEU A 56 28.50 -13.89 2.17
N ALA A 57 28.90 -14.87 1.33
CA ALA A 57 29.95 -15.87 1.55
C ALA A 57 29.95 -16.70 2.85
N ASN A 58 29.77 -18.02 2.73
CA ASN A 58 30.88 -18.96 2.89
C ASN A 58 30.53 -20.36 2.36
N ASP A 59 31.54 -21.03 1.80
CA ASP A 59 31.51 -22.22 0.96
C ASP A 59 31.26 -23.57 1.68
N ASN A 60 31.05 -24.59 0.82
CA ASN A 60 31.32 -26.04 1.00
C ASN A 60 30.16 -26.92 1.46
N ASN A 61 29.47 -27.57 0.52
CA ASN A 61 29.82 -28.94 0.09
C ASN A 61 28.77 -29.51 -0.88
N ALA A 62 29.28 -30.16 -1.92
CA ALA A 62 28.53 -30.94 -2.89
C ALA A 62 28.28 -32.37 -2.37
N SER A 63 27.05 -32.89 -2.55
CA SER A 63 26.80 -34.13 -3.30
C SER A 63 25.32 -34.60 -3.22
N GLU A 64 24.86 -35.14 -4.36
CA GLU A 64 23.90 -36.24 -4.53
C GLU A 64 22.39 -36.07 -4.30
N THR A 65 21.70 -35.85 -5.43
CA THR A 65 20.65 -36.69 -6.04
C THR A 65 19.89 -37.71 -5.15
N LYS A 66 18.58 -37.47 -4.91
CA LYS A 66 17.45 -38.40 -5.23
C LYS A 66 16.08 -37.94 -4.71
N SER A 67 15.13 -37.84 -5.64
CA SER A 67 13.79 -38.46 -5.63
C SER A 67 12.94 -38.50 -4.34
N LYS A 68 11.78 -37.79 -4.37
CA LYS A 68 10.39 -38.22 -4.02
C LYS A 68 9.60 -37.21 -3.17
N ARG A 69 8.46 -36.80 -3.76
CA ARG A 69 7.08 -36.84 -3.23
C ARG A 69 6.72 -35.93 -2.04
N SER A 70 5.86 -34.95 -2.37
CA SER A 70 4.64 -34.56 -1.65
C SER A 70 4.67 -34.53 -0.11
N ALA A 71 4.74 -33.32 0.45
CA ALA A 71 3.96 -32.93 1.63
C ALA A 71 4.00 -31.41 1.78
N ASP A 72 2.87 -30.88 2.21
CA ASP A 72 2.56 -29.47 2.48
C ASP A 72 3.70 -28.69 3.15
N VAL A 73 4.15 -27.63 2.48
CA VAL A 73 4.97 -26.59 3.10
C VAL A 73 4.02 -25.48 3.56
N PRO A 74 3.89 -25.21 4.87
CA PRO A 74 3.09 -24.09 5.34
C PRO A 74 3.75 -22.79 4.87
N LEU A 75 2.96 -22.02 4.14
CA LEU A 75 3.21 -20.63 3.76
C LEU A 75 3.83 -19.86 4.95
N PRO A 76 4.96 -19.16 4.80
CA PRO A 76 5.49 -18.35 5.89
C PRO A 76 4.46 -17.24 6.19
N LYS A 77 3.88 -17.29 7.40
CA LYS A 77 3.06 -16.22 7.96
C LYS A 77 3.87 -14.93 7.84
N SER A 78 3.51 -14.10 6.85
CA SER A 78 3.96 -12.73 6.81
C SER A 78 3.57 -12.11 8.14
N SER A 79 4.55 -11.45 8.76
CA SER A 79 4.40 -10.69 9.99
C SER A 79 3.29 -9.64 9.81
N GLN A 80 2.04 -10.04 10.02
CA GLN A 80 0.91 -9.15 10.17
C GLN A 80 1.20 -8.30 11.39
N SER A 81 1.51 -7.03 11.14
CA SER A 81 1.74 -6.08 12.23
C SER A 81 0.55 -6.13 13.20
N PRO A 82 0.78 -6.02 14.52
CA PRO A 82 -0.32 -6.02 15.50
C PRO A 82 -1.36 -4.93 15.20
N PHE A 83 -0.95 -3.85 14.52
CA PHE A 83 -1.82 -2.77 14.07
C PHE A 83 -2.87 -3.19 13.02
N THR A 84 -2.52 -4.05 12.06
CA THR A 84 -3.48 -4.47 11.01
C THR A 84 -4.62 -5.33 11.56
N THR A 85 -4.35 -6.14 12.58
CA THR A 85 -5.36 -6.98 13.25
C THR A 85 -6.28 -6.14 14.14
N ILE A 86 -5.73 -5.13 14.81
CA ILE A 86 -6.49 -4.20 15.66
C ILE A 86 -7.44 -3.34 14.80
N THR A 87 -6.97 -2.83 13.66
CA THR A 87 -7.83 -2.03 12.76
C THR A 87 -8.97 -2.84 12.16
N ALA A 88 -8.77 -4.13 11.89
CA ALA A 88 -9.82 -5.02 11.38
C ALA A 88 -10.92 -5.25 12.43
N ARG A 89 -10.54 -5.50 13.70
CA ARG A 89 -11.49 -5.66 14.81
C ARG A 89 -12.21 -4.37 15.18
N MET A 90 -11.53 -3.22 15.09
CA MET A 90 -12.17 -1.91 15.29
C MET A 90 -13.23 -1.61 14.23
N GLN A 91 -13.08 -2.14 13.02
CA GLN A 91 -14.05 -1.95 11.93
C GLN A 91 -15.30 -2.81 12.12
N GLU A 92 -15.19 -4.00 12.73
CA GLU A 92 -16.35 -4.82 13.12
C GLU A 92 -17.16 -4.14 14.25
N LEU A 93 -16.47 -3.46 15.18
CA LEU A 93 -17.11 -2.77 16.30
C LEU A 93 -17.59 -1.35 15.95
N SER A 94 -17.18 -0.76 14.82
CA SER A 94 -17.51 0.63 14.50
C SER A 94 -19.00 0.85 14.31
N VAL A 95 -19.71 -0.14 13.75
CA VAL A 95 -21.15 -0.08 13.48
C VAL A 95 -21.97 -0.09 14.77
N PRO A 96 -21.89 -1.11 15.65
CA PRO A 96 -22.66 -1.12 16.88
C PRO A 96 -22.28 0.05 17.80
N LEU A 97 -21.01 0.47 17.78
CA LEU A 97 -20.55 1.59 18.58
C LEU A 97 -21.05 2.93 18.05
N SER A 98 -21.15 3.12 16.73
CA SER A 98 -21.76 4.33 16.14
C SER A 98 -23.24 4.44 16.45
N LEU A 99 -23.95 3.31 16.42
CA LEU A 99 -25.36 3.24 16.81
C LEU A 99 -25.55 3.55 18.30
N LEU A 100 -24.76 2.90 19.16
CA LEU A 100 -24.79 3.14 20.61
C LEU A 100 -24.45 4.59 20.95
N TYR A 101 -23.46 5.18 20.26
CA TYR A 101 -23.13 6.59 20.41
C TYR A 101 -24.32 7.48 20.08
N GLY A 102 -24.99 7.28 18.94
CA GLY A 102 -26.19 8.04 18.58
C GLY A 102 -27.30 7.95 19.65
N LEU A 103 -27.50 6.75 20.19
CA LEU A 103 -28.47 6.49 21.26
C LEU A 103 -28.13 7.22 22.57
N CYS A 104 -26.88 7.12 23.02
CA CYS A 104 -26.41 7.78 24.24
C CYS A 104 -26.45 9.31 24.12
N MET A 105 -26.06 9.85 22.97
CA MET A 105 -25.98 11.29 22.77
C MET A 105 -27.36 11.96 22.77
N ARG A 106 -28.38 11.30 22.20
CA ARG A 106 -29.76 11.78 22.30
C ARG A 106 -30.22 11.80 23.77
N ALA A 107 -29.95 10.74 24.52
CA ALA A 107 -30.30 10.66 25.93
C ALA A 107 -29.60 11.74 26.79
N ILE A 108 -28.32 12.01 26.53
CA ILE A 108 -27.57 13.08 27.21
C ILE A 108 -28.16 14.46 26.87
N MET A 109 -28.59 14.68 25.62
CA MET A 109 -29.28 15.92 25.25
C MET A 109 -30.61 16.10 26.00
N ASP A 110 -31.35 15.03 26.27
CA ASP A 110 -32.55 15.11 27.11
C ASP A 110 -32.24 15.45 28.56
N CYS A 111 -31.02 15.18 29.04
CA CYS A 111 -30.54 15.66 30.33
C CYS A 111 -30.13 17.16 30.34
N GLY A 112 -30.37 17.89 29.24
CA GLY A 112 -30.16 19.35 29.16
C GLY A 112 -28.82 19.79 28.58
N TYR A 113 -27.97 18.88 28.10
CA TYR A 113 -26.69 19.20 27.49
C TYR A 113 -26.83 19.39 25.97
N THR A 114 -26.76 20.62 25.48
CA THR A 114 -26.76 20.92 24.04
C THR A 114 -25.33 21.10 23.53
N PHE A 115 -24.82 20.09 22.83
CA PHE A 115 -23.51 20.13 22.21
C PHE A 115 -23.57 19.54 20.80
N ASN A 116 -22.60 19.90 19.97
CA ASN A 116 -22.53 19.40 18.61
C ASN A 116 -22.18 17.90 18.62
N ILE A 117 -23.17 17.04 18.44
CA ILE A 117 -23.06 15.57 18.46
C ILE A 117 -22.03 15.07 17.45
N LEU A 118 -21.95 15.75 16.30
CA LEU A 118 -21.15 15.35 15.17
C LEU A 118 -19.65 15.49 15.45
N LEU A 119 -19.25 16.48 16.26
CA LEU A 119 -17.84 16.85 16.43
C LEU A 119 -17.06 15.83 17.28
N PRO A 120 -17.53 15.39 18.46
CA PRO A 120 -16.88 14.32 19.20
C PRO A 120 -16.95 12.98 18.47
N TRP A 121 -18.02 12.72 17.70
CA TRP A 121 -18.14 11.52 16.89
C TRP A 121 -17.09 11.47 15.77
N LEU A 122 -16.92 12.59 15.05
CA LEU A 122 -15.89 12.75 14.03
C LEU A 122 -14.50 12.53 14.62
N LEU A 123 -14.20 13.11 15.78
CA LEU A 123 -12.92 12.89 16.46
C LEU A 123 -12.71 11.41 16.80
N PHE A 124 -13.71 10.76 17.39
CA PHE A 124 -13.63 9.34 17.74
C PHE A 124 -13.40 8.45 16.50
N PHE A 125 -14.08 8.75 15.39
CA PHE A 125 -13.96 7.98 14.16
C PHE A 125 -12.64 8.26 13.41
N LEU A 126 -12.20 9.52 13.39
CA LEU A 126 -11.07 9.96 12.57
C LEU A 126 -9.73 9.74 13.27
N VAL A 127 -9.64 9.90 14.59
CA VAL A 127 -8.37 9.80 15.35
C VAL A 127 -7.60 8.50 15.09
N PRO A 128 -8.22 7.30 15.12
CA PRO A 128 -7.53 6.05 14.81
C PRO A 128 -7.05 5.95 13.35
N ARG A 129 -7.62 6.76 12.44
CA ARG A 129 -7.39 6.72 10.99
C ARG A 129 -6.40 7.79 10.51
N ILE A 130 -6.14 8.85 11.29
CA ILE A 130 -5.17 9.90 10.96
C ILE A 130 -3.79 9.31 10.60
N PRO A 131 -3.20 8.36 11.36
CA PRO A 131 -1.88 7.84 11.05
C PRO A 131 -1.81 7.11 9.70
N SER A 132 -2.86 6.38 9.32
CA SER A 132 -2.95 5.74 8.00
C SER A 132 -3.05 6.76 6.88
N ILE A 133 -3.91 7.78 7.05
CA ILE A 133 -4.12 8.83 6.03
C ILE A 133 -2.82 9.62 5.80
N CYS A 134 -2.11 9.99 6.87
CA CYS A 134 -0.84 10.71 6.76
C CYS A 134 0.25 9.90 6.05
N ARG A 135 0.21 8.56 6.10
CA ARG A 135 1.15 7.69 5.38
C ARG A 135 0.75 7.50 3.92
N ASP A 136 -0.53 7.28 3.65
CA ASP A 136 -1.01 6.88 2.33
C ASP A 136 -1.15 8.07 1.36
N LEU A 137 -1.49 9.26 1.87
CA LEU A 137 -1.72 10.47 1.09
C LEU A 137 -0.51 10.95 0.29
N PRO A 138 0.70 11.13 0.85
CA PRO A 138 1.85 11.58 0.08
C PRO A 138 2.25 10.58 -1.01
N GLN A 139 2.08 9.28 -0.75
CA GLN A 139 2.42 8.26 -1.71
C GLN A 139 1.39 8.14 -2.84
N TYR A 140 0.10 8.35 -2.55
CA TYR A 140 -0.94 8.49 -3.58
C TYR A 140 -0.66 9.70 -4.49
N MET A 141 -0.31 10.84 -3.92
CA MET A 141 0.03 12.04 -4.70
C MET A 141 1.26 11.80 -5.59
N ALA A 142 2.27 11.09 -5.09
CA ALA A 142 3.43 10.69 -5.88
C ALA A 142 3.03 9.80 -7.07
N ASP A 143 2.20 8.78 -6.87
CA ASP A 143 1.75 7.87 -7.92
C ASP A 143 0.90 8.56 -8.99
N VAL A 144 -0.02 9.45 -8.57
CA VAL A 144 -0.84 10.26 -9.50
C VAL A 144 0.04 11.23 -10.29
N SER A 145 1.01 11.89 -9.63
CA SER A 145 1.94 12.80 -10.30
C SER A 145 2.84 12.09 -11.30
N ALA A 146 3.27 10.86 -11.00
CA ALA A 146 4.04 10.03 -11.91
C ALA A 146 3.21 9.63 -13.13
N LEU A 147 1.94 9.22 -12.92
CA LEU A 147 1.02 8.88 -13.99
C LEU A 147 0.77 10.07 -14.94
N LEU A 148 0.47 11.25 -14.38
CA LEU A 148 0.24 12.48 -15.15
C LEU A 148 1.48 12.92 -15.93
N ARG A 149 2.68 12.72 -15.37
CA ARG A 149 3.93 13.19 -15.98
C ARG A 149 4.50 12.23 -17.02
N SER A 150 4.37 10.93 -16.82
CA SER A 150 5.02 9.93 -17.68
C SER A 150 4.08 9.23 -18.64
N GLY A 151 2.74 9.39 -18.49
CA GLY A 151 1.75 8.66 -19.28
C GLY A 151 1.89 7.13 -19.16
N ASN A 152 2.56 6.66 -18.11
CA ASN A 152 2.94 5.26 -17.99
C ASN A 152 1.79 4.47 -17.37
N TYR A 153 1.10 3.70 -18.22
CA TYR A 153 -0.06 2.89 -17.87
C TYR A 153 0.23 1.84 -16.78
N LEU A 154 1.51 1.49 -16.55
CA LEU A 154 1.94 0.54 -15.53
C LEU A 154 1.63 1.00 -14.09
N GLY A 155 1.45 2.32 -13.86
CA GLY A 155 1.11 2.88 -12.54
C GLY A 155 -0.39 2.95 -12.23
N ILE A 156 -1.25 2.72 -13.23
CA ILE A 156 -2.71 2.89 -13.10
C ILE A 156 -3.28 1.89 -12.08
N GLU A 157 -2.79 0.65 -12.06
CA GLU A 157 -3.25 -0.37 -11.12
C GLU A 157 -3.08 0.07 -9.66
N ASN A 158 -1.94 0.67 -9.33
CA ASN A 158 -1.66 1.18 -7.98
C ASN A 158 -2.58 2.35 -7.61
N VAL A 159 -2.84 3.25 -8.57
CA VAL A 159 -3.76 4.38 -8.38
C VAL A 159 -5.19 3.88 -8.19
N VAL A 160 -5.65 2.94 -9.01
CA VAL A 160 -6.99 2.35 -8.92
C VAL A 160 -7.17 1.58 -7.61
N LYS A 161 -6.21 0.75 -7.22
CA LYS A 161 -6.23 0.00 -5.96
C LYS A 161 -6.34 0.93 -4.75
N ARG A 162 -5.57 2.03 -4.74
CA ARG A 162 -5.63 3.04 -3.66
C ARG A 162 -6.91 3.85 -3.69
N SER A 163 -7.44 4.14 -4.88
CA SER A 163 -8.73 4.83 -5.04
C SER A 163 -9.89 3.97 -4.54
N TYR A 164 -9.85 2.66 -4.79
CA TYR A 164 -10.82 1.71 -4.25
C TYR A 164 -10.74 1.65 -2.72
N ALA A 165 -9.54 1.66 -2.14
CA ALA A 165 -9.37 1.71 -0.68
C ALA A 165 -9.96 3.01 -0.09
N ALA A 166 -9.75 4.16 -0.75
CA ALA A 166 -10.35 5.43 -0.35
C ALA A 166 -11.90 5.41 -0.46
N PHE A 167 -12.44 4.83 -1.53
CA PHE A 167 -13.88 4.70 -1.71
C PHE A 167 -14.51 3.76 -0.67
N SER A 168 -13.85 2.63 -0.39
CA SER A 168 -14.26 1.71 0.68
C SER A 168 -14.26 2.40 2.05
N PHE A 169 -13.27 3.25 2.31
CA PHE A 169 -13.24 4.08 3.51
C PHE A 169 -14.41 5.05 3.57
N ILE A 170 -14.69 5.80 2.49
CA ILE A 170 -15.83 6.73 2.43
C ILE A 170 -17.15 5.98 2.66
N ASN A 171 -17.33 4.82 2.02
CA ASN A 171 -18.53 4.01 2.21
C ASN A 171 -18.68 3.56 3.66
N THR A 172 -17.59 3.15 4.30
CA THR A 172 -17.57 2.80 5.73
C THR A 172 -17.85 4.01 6.62
N PHE A 173 -17.35 5.19 6.27
CA PHE A 173 -17.66 6.42 6.99
C PHE A 173 -19.16 6.77 6.90
N MET A 174 -19.71 6.73 5.68
CA MET A 174 -21.12 7.05 5.43
C MET A 174 -22.05 6.04 6.10
N SER A 175 -21.72 4.74 6.11
CA SER A 175 -22.51 3.74 6.80
C SER A 175 -22.52 3.96 8.32
N ASN A 176 -21.36 4.20 8.94
CA ASN A 176 -21.27 4.49 10.36
C ASN A 176 -22.00 5.79 10.74
N LEU A 177 -21.92 6.83 9.88
CA LEU A 177 -22.68 8.06 10.04
C LEU A 177 -24.19 7.79 10.02
N LEU A 178 -24.65 6.98 9.05
CA LEU A 178 -26.06 6.60 8.95
C LEU A 178 -26.54 5.83 10.17
N PHE A 179 -25.74 4.90 10.70
CA PHE A 179 -26.07 4.18 11.93
C PHE A 179 -26.13 5.08 13.16
N MET A 180 -25.24 6.07 13.26
CA MET A 180 -25.30 7.07 14.33
C MET A 180 -26.59 7.90 14.24
N VAL A 181 -26.94 8.38 13.05
CA VAL A 181 -28.19 9.14 12.83
C VAL A 181 -29.41 8.26 13.10
N ALA A 182 -29.40 7.00 12.66
CA ALA A 182 -30.48 6.06 12.93
C ALA A 182 -30.67 5.81 14.43
N GLY A 183 -29.59 5.61 15.19
CA GLY A 183 -29.64 5.48 16.65
C GLY A 183 -30.20 6.73 17.32
N TYR A 184 -29.78 7.92 16.88
CA TYR A 184 -30.30 9.20 17.37
C TYR A 184 -31.82 9.36 17.13
N LEU A 185 -32.27 9.08 15.90
CA LEU A 185 -33.69 9.15 15.52
C LEU A 185 -34.53 8.11 16.26
N LEU A 186 -34.00 6.89 16.45
CA LEU A 186 -34.68 5.84 17.19
C LEU A 186 -34.96 6.27 18.64
N THR A 187 -33.95 6.79 19.34
CA THR A 187 -34.12 7.28 20.71
C THR A 187 -35.12 8.42 20.76
N HIS A 188 -35.07 9.33 19.79
CA HIS A 188 -36.05 10.42 19.72
C HIS A 188 -37.48 9.92 19.52
N ALA A 189 -37.69 8.95 18.62
CA ALA A 189 -38.99 8.34 18.39
C ALA A 189 -39.51 7.62 19.64
N LEU A 190 -38.66 6.86 20.32
CA LEU A 190 -39.01 6.18 21.58
C LEU A 190 -39.45 7.17 22.66
N LEU A 191 -38.79 8.31 22.78
CA LEU A 191 -39.16 9.35 23.74
C LEU A 191 -40.52 9.97 23.42
N ILE A 192 -40.80 10.24 22.15
CA ILE A 192 -42.12 10.73 21.71
C ILE A 192 -43.20 9.71 22.06
N SER A 193 -42.98 8.44 21.73
CA SER A 193 -43.92 7.35 22.06
C SER A 193 -44.12 7.21 23.56
N PHE A 194 -43.04 7.25 24.35
CA PHE A 194 -43.12 7.16 25.81
C PHE A 194 -43.90 8.34 26.40
N HIS A 195 -43.61 9.56 25.97
CA HIS A 195 -44.33 10.75 26.42
C HIS A 195 -45.83 10.64 26.12
N HIS A 196 -46.18 10.21 24.90
CA HIS A 196 -47.56 9.99 24.50
C HIS A 196 -48.27 8.96 25.38
N MET A 197 -47.60 7.86 25.76
CA MET A 197 -48.16 6.84 26.66
C MET A 197 -48.32 7.34 28.10
N THR A 198 -47.44 8.20 28.58
CA THR A 198 -47.51 8.74 29.96
C THR A 198 -48.47 9.92 30.12
N SER A 199 -48.80 10.61 29.02
CA SER A 199 -49.72 11.75 29.01
C SER A 199 -51.18 11.36 28.75
N SER A 200 -51.46 10.08 28.48
CA SER A 200 -52.81 9.52 28.28
C SER A 200 -53.28 8.77 29.52
#